data_AF-A0A2P7QD02-F1
#
_entry.id   AF-A0A2P7QD02-F1
#
_cell.length_a   1.000
_cell.length_b   1.000
_cell.length_c   1.000
_cell.angle_alpha   90.00
_cell.angle_beta   90.00
_cell.angle_gamma   90.00
#
_symmetry.space_group_name_H-M   'P 1'
#
loop_
_entity.id
_entity.type
_entity.pdbx_description
1 polymer ?
#
loop_
_entity_poly.entity_id
_entity_poly.type
_entity_poly.pdbx_seq_one_letter_code
_entity_poly.pdbx_strand_id
1 'polypeptide(L)'
;GVTDPVSLADYRALGGFDGLEKAIHRTPQQLVDTVKASGLRGRGGAAFPTGIKWQTVLDAKGAQKYIVCNADEGDSGTFADRLV
;
A
#
# COMPACT_ATOMS: atom_id res chain seq x y z
N GLY A 1 -9.73 6.53 14.54
CA GLY A 1 -9.96 7.28 15.80
C GLY A 1 -10.89 8.48 15.62
N VAL A 2 -10.90 9.12 14.45
CA VAL A 2 -11.83 10.22 14.11
C VAL A 2 -13.12 9.69 13.46
N THR A 3 -13.00 8.65 12.65
CA THR A 3 -14.10 8.01 11.90
C THR A 3 -14.59 6.74 12.58
N ASP A 4 -15.82 6.34 12.28
CA ASP A 4 -16.24 4.94 12.43
C ASP A 4 -15.41 4.06 11.47
N PRO A 5 -14.63 3.08 11.96
CA PRO A 5 -13.71 2.30 11.15
C PRO A 5 -14.39 1.44 10.07
N VAL A 6 -15.70 1.18 10.17
CA VAL A 6 -16.45 0.40 9.17
C VAL A 6 -17.42 1.26 8.34
N SER A 7 -17.45 2.58 8.53
CA SER A 7 -18.27 3.51 7.76
C SER A 7 -17.57 3.94 6.47
N LEU A 8 -18.11 3.52 5.33
CA LEU A 8 -17.64 4.00 4.02
C LEU A 8 -17.93 5.50 3.80
N ALA A 9 -19.00 6.02 4.42
CA ALA A 9 -19.35 7.43 4.32
C ALA A 9 -18.29 8.31 5.01
N ASP A 10 -17.89 7.93 6.23
CA ASP A 10 -16.83 8.62 6.97
C ASP A 10 -15.50 8.55 6.22
N TYR A 11 -15.16 7.37 5.70
CA TYR A 11 -13.93 7.17 4.94
C TYR A 11 -13.88 8.09 3.72
N ARG A 12 -14.96 8.15 2.93
CA ARG A 12 -15.07 9.03 1.76
C ARG A 12 -15.09 10.52 2.10
N ALA A 13 -15.78 10.90 3.18
CA ALA A 13 -15.85 12.30 3.62
C ALA A 13 -14.47 12.89 3.96
N LEU A 14 -13.49 12.05 4.30
CA LEU A 14 -12.11 12.42 4.56
C LEU A 14 -11.16 12.13 3.38
N GLY A 15 -11.67 11.96 2.16
CA GLY A 15 -10.86 11.71 0.95
C GLY A 15 -10.42 10.25 0.76
N GLY A 16 -11.02 9.32 1.50
CA GLY A 16 -10.86 7.89 1.27
C GLY A 16 -11.32 7.51 -0.14
N PHE A 17 -10.57 6.61 -0.77
CA PHE A 17 -10.65 6.23 -2.19
C PHE A 17 -10.13 7.23 -3.24
N ASP A 18 -9.86 8.49 -2.92
CA ASP A 18 -9.34 9.46 -3.92
C ASP A 18 -8.08 8.95 -4.65
N GLY A 19 -7.17 8.31 -3.90
CA GLY A 19 -5.97 7.69 -4.45
C GLY A 19 -6.27 6.51 -5.38
N LEU A 20 -7.28 5.70 -5.04
CA LEU A 20 -7.73 4.57 -5.85
C LEU A 20 -8.41 5.06 -7.14
N GLU A 21 -9.29 6.05 -7.05
CA GLU A 21 -9.97 6.65 -8.20
C GLU A 21 -8.96 7.22 -9.20
N LYS A 22 -7.88 7.85 -8.72
CA LYS A 22 -6.76 8.28 -9.58
C LYS A 22 -5.96 7.11 -10.15
N ALA A 23 -5.82 6.02 -9.40
CA ALA A 23 -4.97 4.89 -9.76
C ALA A 23 -5.57 4.01 -10.85
N ILE A 24 -6.88 3.77 -10.85
CA ILE A 24 -7.56 2.91 -11.84
C ILE A 24 -7.49 3.45 -13.26
N HIS A 25 -7.19 4.74 -13.44
CA HIS A 25 -7.01 5.40 -14.73
C HIS A 25 -5.54 5.49 -15.17
N ARG A 26 -4.61 4.86 -14.44
CA ARG A 26 -3.17 4.86 -14.75
C ARG A 26 -2.72 3.47 -15.18
N THR A 27 -1.65 3.42 -15.97
CA THR A 27 -1.01 2.15 -16.29
C THR A 27 -0.28 1.59 -15.06
N PRO A 28 -0.07 0.27 -14.98
CA PRO A 28 0.71 -0.34 -13.90
C PRO A 28 2.10 0.30 -13.73
N GLN A 29 2.78 0.61 -14.85
CA GLN A 29 4.09 1.26 -14.82
C GLN A 29 4.02 2.66 -14.20
N GLN A 30 3.03 3.47 -14.57
CA GLN A 30 2.84 4.81 -13.99
C GLN A 30 2.60 4.75 -12.48
N LEU A 31 1.93 3.71 -11.98
CA LEU A 31 1.73 3.50 -10.54
C LEU A 31 3.03 3.13 -9.84
N VAL A 32 3.81 2.20 -10.40
CA VAL A 32 5.13 1.82 -9.87
C VAL A 32 6.08 3.02 -9.84
N ASP A 33 6.11 3.82 -10.92
CA ASP A 33 6.92 5.03 -11.00
C ASP A 33 6.52 6.06 -9.93
N THR A 34 5.22 6.23 -9.67
CA THR A 34 4.71 7.12 -8.61
C THR A 34 5.22 6.69 -7.23
N VAL A 35 5.16 5.39 -6.91
CA VAL A 35 5.66 4.85 -5.63
C VAL A 35 7.19 4.91 -5.54
N LYS A 36 7.90 4.72 -6.66
CA LYS A 36 9.35 4.85 -6.72
C LYS A 36 9.78 6.30 -6.48
N ALA A 37 9.10 7.26 -7.11
CA ALA A 37 9.35 8.69 -6.95
C ALA A 37 9.03 9.20 -5.54
N SER A 38 8.07 8.59 -4.83
CA SER A 38 7.73 8.97 -3.46
C SER A 38 8.79 8.62 -2.42
N GLY A 39 9.78 7.78 -2.78
CA GLY A 39 10.80 7.30 -1.85
C GLY A 39 10.26 6.38 -0.75
N LEU A 40 9.08 5.78 -0.91
CA LEU A 40 8.50 4.89 0.10
C LEU A 40 9.42 3.68 0.34
N ARG A 41 9.70 3.43 1.62
CA ARG A 41 10.48 2.27 2.09
C ARG A 41 9.58 1.34 2.89
N GLY A 42 9.89 0.05 2.86
CA GLY A 42 9.17 -0.96 3.63
C GLY A 42 9.14 -0.63 5.12
N ARG A 43 7.95 -0.67 5.73
CA ARG A 43 7.74 -0.29 7.13
C ARG A 43 7.87 -1.43 8.14
N GLY A 44 7.89 -2.69 7.69
CA GLY A 44 8.17 -3.86 8.54
C GLY A 44 9.65 -4.08 8.87
N GLY A 45 10.42 -3.02 9.12
CA GLY A 45 11.82 -3.10 9.58
C GLY A 45 12.91 -3.08 8.50
N ALA A 46 12.83 -3.89 7.44
CA ALA A 46 13.93 -4.03 6.47
C ALA A 46 14.19 -2.77 5.59
N ALA A 47 13.27 -1.81 5.57
CA ALA A 47 13.40 -0.53 4.87
C ALA A 47 13.80 -0.64 3.38
N PHE A 48 13.48 -1.75 2.71
CA PHE A 48 13.74 -1.93 1.28
C PHE A 48 12.85 -0.96 0.47
N PRO A 49 13.34 -0.31 -0.61
CA PRO A 49 12.52 0.60 -1.41
C PRO A 49 11.30 -0.09 -2.04
N THR A 50 10.10 0.36 -1.68
CA THR A 50 8.84 -0.28 -2.09
C THR A 50 8.64 -0.24 -3.60
N GLY A 51 8.98 0.88 -4.25
CA GLY A 51 8.89 1.01 -5.71
C GLY A 51 9.79 0.04 -6.46
N ILE A 52 10.99 -0.26 -5.94
CA ILE A 52 11.90 -1.25 -6.55
C ILE A 52 11.30 -2.65 -6.43
N LYS A 53 10.77 -3.00 -5.24
CA LYS A 53 10.10 -4.29 -5.01
C LYS A 53 8.93 -4.49 -5.99
N TRP A 54 8.13 -3.46 -6.19
CA TRP A 54 6.99 -3.50 -7.10
C TRP A 54 7.41 -3.60 -8.57
N GLN A 55 8.47 -2.89 -8.98
CA GLN A 55 9.02 -3.03 -10.33
C GLN A 55 9.44 -4.47 -10.62
N THR A 56 10.14 -5.13 -9.70
CA THR A 56 10.54 -6.54 -9.87
C THR A 56 9.34 -7.46 -10.07
N VAL A 57 8.24 -7.24 -9.34
CA VAL A 57 7.00 -8.01 -9.51
C VAL A 57 6.31 -7.67 -10.84
N LEU A 58 6.33 -6.40 -11.26
CA LEU A 58 5.74 -5.97 -12.53
C LEU A 58 6.47 -6.61 -13.72
N ASP A 59 7.80 -6.61 -13.71
CA ASP A 59 8.66 -7.15 -14.77
C ASP A 59 8.63 -8.68 -14.85
N ALA A 60 8.31 -9.36 -13.74
CA ALA A 60 8.21 -10.81 -13.71
C ALA A 60 7.08 -11.32 -14.62
N LYS A 61 7.39 -12.34 -15.42
CA LYS A 61 6.41 -13.05 -16.26
C LYS A 61 5.48 -13.88 -15.37
N GLY A 62 4.20 -13.87 -15.69
CA GLY A 62 3.17 -14.67 -15.01
C GLY A 62 1.79 -14.05 -15.19
N ALA A 63 0.81 -14.87 -15.58
CA ALA A 63 -0.57 -14.41 -15.76
C ALA A 63 -1.25 -14.12 -14.41
N GLN A 64 -0.96 -14.95 -13.40
CA GLN A 64 -1.44 -14.77 -12.04
C GLN A 64 -0.33 -14.18 -11.16
N LYS A 65 -0.67 -13.12 -10.43
CA LYS A 65 0.19 -12.49 -9.42
C LYS A 65 -0.60 -12.35 -8.13
N TYR A 66 0.10 -12.14 -7.01
CA TYR A 66 -0.49 -12.03 -5.69
C TYR A 66 0.02 -10.79 -4.97
N ILE A 67 -0.84 -10.21 -4.13
CA ILE A 67 -0.49 -9.22 -3.14
C ILE A 67 -0.64 -9.90 -1.78
N VAL A 68 0.41 -9.82 -0.96
CA VAL A 68 0.41 -10.39 0.39
C VAL A 68 0.70 -9.25 1.36
N CYS A 69 -0.24 -8.99 2.27
CA CYS A 69 -0.03 -8.11 3.41
C CYS A 69 0.57 -8.95 4.55
N ASN A 70 1.68 -8.50 5.12
CA ASN A 70 2.17 -9.07 6.37
C ASN A 70 1.61 -8.23 7.51
N ALA A 71 0.74 -8.84 8.32
CA ALA A 71 0.09 -8.22 9.48
C ALA A 71 0.34 -9.03 10.76
N ASP A 72 1.45 -9.76 10.82
CA ASP A 72 1.80 -10.62 11.96
C ASP A 72 2.15 -9.80 13.22
N GLU A 73 2.75 -8.61 13.05
CA GLU A 73 3.12 -7.63 14.08
C GLU A 73 3.54 -8.25 15.44
N GLY A 74 4.38 -9.30 15.40
CA GLY A 74 4.72 -10.09 16.59
C GLY A 74 5.79 -9.49 17.50
N ASP A 75 6.38 -8.35 17.13
CA ASP A 75 7.42 -7.69 17.91
C ASP A 75 6.84 -7.04 19.19
N SER A 76 7.54 -7.20 20.31
CA SER A 76 7.11 -6.57 21.57
C SER A 76 7.06 -5.05 21.45
N GLY A 77 5.90 -4.47 21.78
CA GLY A 77 5.71 -3.01 21.78
C GLY A 77 5.33 -2.42 20.43
N THR A 78 5.15 -3.22 19.38
CA THR A 78 4.54 -2.78 18.13
C THR A 78 3.02 -2.92 18.17
N PHE A 79 2.32 -1.92 17.65
CA PHE A 79 0.85 -1.88 17.58
C PHE A 79 0.34 -1.00 16.42
N ALA A 80 1.24 -0.57 15.53
CA ALA A 80 0.91 0.31 14.43
C ALA A 80 0.01 -0.41 13.43
N ASP A 81 0.33 -1.65 13.07
CA ASP A 81 -0.48 -2.46 12.15
C ASP A 81 -1.82 -2.80 12.80
N ARG A 82 -1.85 -3.11 14.09
CA ARG A 82 -3.08 -3.35 14.88
C ARG A 82 -4.04 -2.14 14.90
N LEU A 83 -3.52 -0.92 14.76
CA LEU A 83 -4.33 0.31 14.80
C LEU A 83 -4.95 0.69 13.45
N VAL A 84 -4.43 0.15 12.34
CA VAL A 84 -4.90 0.41 10.97
C VAL A 84 -6.11 -0.45 10.66
#